data_AF-A0A9P6LEJ8-F1
#
_entry.id   AF-A0A9P6LEJ8-F1
#
_cell.length_a   1.000
_cell.length_b   1.000
_cell.length_c   1.000
_cell.angle_alpha   90.00
_cell.angle_beta   90.00
_cell.angle_gamma   90.00
#
_symmetry.space_group_name_H-M   'P 1'
#
loop_
_entity.id
_entity.type
_entity.pdbx_description
1 polymer ?
#
loop_
_entity_poly.entity_id
_entity_poly.type
_entity_poly.pdbx_seq_one_letter_code
_entity_poly.pdbx_strand_id
1 'polypeptide(L)'
;MSHPTEVAIFRYMTTLYAPFSEPQAWSYIRQHMNDGVARACLVSRAMIDLLVRRIFVFEAWQGFSVDADRQIGEIRREMDNLPAGQGGALQVCIDRIAAIVNSCINHDRYEAYRNHRIEYFQAELREMLGPLLLAEDQGGPNLEEADVALRNMVEKAWAISAKMFTSRCTFDFRFPDAGARFNTQLMVAVAPNIDSHILQAEHWRVQLVVTPVITVRNDTGASISVASITKAHVICMK
;
A
#
# COMPACT_ATOMS: atom_id res chain seq x y z
N MET A 1 12.34 25.83 12.21
CA MET A 1 11.93 25.82 10.79
C MET A 1 11.83 24.37 10.40
N SER A 2 10.62 23.83 10.19
CA SER A 2 10.41 22.43 9.81
C SER A 2 11.04 22.17 8.44
N HIS A 3 11.74 21.05 8.28
CA HIS A 3 12.39 20.72 7.01
C HIS A 3 11.34 20.50 5.90
N PRO A 4 11.62 20.83 4.62
CA PRO A 4 10.65 20.68 3.53
C PRO A 4 10.05 19.26 3.41
N THR A 5 10.86 18.24 3.70
CA THR A 5 10.47 16.82 3.74
C THR A 5 9.53 16.49 4.88
N GLU A 6 9.69 17.13 6.04
CA GLU A 6 8.78 17.00 7.19
C GLU A 6 7.38 17.48 6.81
N VAL A 7 7.27 18.62 6.11
CA VAL A 7 6.00 19.15 5.63
C VAL A 7 5.34 18.20 4.61
N ALA A 8 6.14 17.55 3.76
CA ALA A 8 5.65 16.66 2.72
C ALA A 8 4.99 15.39 3.30
N ILE A 9 5.65 14.70 4.23
CA ILE A 9 5.08 13.47 4.82
C ILE A 9 3.83 13.77 5.64
N PHE A 10 3.81 14.83 6.44
CA PHE A 10 2.63 15.14 7.23
C PHE A 10 1.43 15.54 6.35
N ARG A 11 1.66 16.28 5.26
CA ARG A 11 0.60 16.58 4.29
C ARG A 11 0.13 15.30 3.60
N TYR A 12 1.03 14.37 3.28
CA TYR A 12 0.63 13.08 2.75
C TYR A 12 -0.23 12.29 3.75
N MET A 13 0.12 12.31 5.04
CA MET A 13 -0.60 11.60 6.08
C MET A 13 -2.04 12.07 6.26
N THR A 14 -2.39 13.31 5.93
CA THR A 14 -3.79 13.77 5.98
C THR A 14 -4.67 13.02 4.98
N THR A 15 -4.10 12.60 3.83
CA THR A 15 -4.81 11.80 2.82
C THR A 15 -5.17 10.40 3.30
N LEU A 16 -4.51 9.90 4.35
CA LEU A 16 -4.77 8.57 4.92
C LEU A 16 -6.07 8.51 5.74
N TYR A 17 -6.68 9.66 6.01
CA TYR A 17 -7.92 9.82 6.79
C TYR A 17 -9.13 10.17 5.93
N ALA A 18 -9.08 9.96 4.61
CA ALA A 18 -10.24 10.20 3.76
C ALA A 18 -11.50 9.47 4.31
N PRO A 19 -12.69 10.09 4.26
CA PRO A 19 -13.02 11.40 3.69
C PRO A 19 -12.95 12.57 4.69
N PHE A 20 -12.27 12.45 5.85
CA PHE A 20 -12.16 13.57 6.78
C PHE A 20 -11.49 14.77 6.14
N SER A 21 -11.92 15.97 6.56
CA SER A 21 -11.28 17.22 6.16
C SER A 21 -9.85 17.28 6.71
N GLU A 22 -8.98 18.06 6.05
CA GLU A 22 -7.60 18.24 6.48
C GLU A 22 -7.46 18.64 7.97
N PRO A 23 -8.26 19.60 8.52
CA PRO A 23 -8.20 19.92 9.95
C PRO A 23 -8.56 18.75 10.88
N GLN A 24 -9.55 17.94 10.49
CA GLN A 24 -9.93 16.74 11.25
C GLN A 24 -8.81 15.70 11.22
N ALA A 25 -8.24 15.44 10.04
CA ALA A 25 -7.12 14.53 9.87
C ALA A 25 -5.93 14.96 10.74
N TRP A 26 -5.57 16.25 10.72
CA TRP A 26 -4.52 16.80 11.57
C TRP A 26 -4.76 16.60 13.06
N SER A 27 -6.02 16.70 13.51
CA SER A 27 -6.38 16.44 14.90
C SER A 27 -6.04 14.99 15.30
N TYR A 28 -6.44 14.02 14.48
CA TYR A 28 -6.14 12.60 14.72
C TYR A 28 -4.66 12.28 14.57
N ILE A 29 -3.97 12.86 13.58
CA ILE A 29 -2.52 12.69 13.42
C ILE A 29 -1.79 13.13 14.68
N ARG A 30 -2.08 14.33 15.21
CA ARG A 30 -1.47 14.81 16.45
C ARG A 30 -1.78 13.90 17.63
N GLN A 31 -3.01 13.42 17.75
CA GLN A 31 -3.38 12.48 18.80
C GLN A 31 -2.58 11.18 18.70
N HIS A 32 -2.54 10.56 17.51
CA HIS A 32 -1.85 9.30 17.30
C HIS A 32 -0.33 9.41 17.47
N MET A 33 0.29 10.51 17.05
CA MET A 33 1.73 10.71 17.22
C MET A 33 2.17 10.77 18.70
N ASN A 34 1.24 11.06 19.62
CA ASN A 34 1.46 11.12 21.06
C ASN A 34 1.12 9.82 21.80
N ASP A 35 0.58 8.81 21.13
CA ASP A 35 0.28 7.49 21.70
C ASP A 35 1.14 6.42 21.03
N GLY A 36 1.86 5.60 21.80
CA GLY A 36 2.84 4.66 21.23
C GLY A 36 2.25 3.65 20.25
N VAL A 37 1.08 3.09 20.58
CA VAL A 37 0.41 2.08 19.73
C VAL A 37 -0.18 2.74 18.49
N ALA A 38 -0.87 3.87 18.65
CA ALA A 38 -1.49 4.58 17.54
C ALA A 38 -0.43 5.19 16.61
N ARG A 39 0.70 5.67 17.14
CA ARG A 39 1.85 6.12 16.34
C ARG A 39 2.38 4.98 15.47
N ALA A 40 2.62 3.82 16.06
CA ALA A 40 3.09 2.64 15.32
C ALA A 40 2.10 2.25 14.20
N CYS A 41 0.80 2.28 14.49
CA CYS A 41 -0.25 2.03 13.51
C CYS A 41 -0.27 3.06 12.37
N LEU A 42 -0.12 4.35 12.70
CA LEU A 42 -0.12 5.43 11.73
C LEU A 42 1.11 5.40 10.81
N VAL A 43 2.29 5.15 11.37
CA VAL A 43 3.52 4.95 10.59
C VAL A 43 3.39 3.71 9.69
N SER A 44 2.89 2.59 10.24
CA SER A 44 2.65 1.36 9.46
C SER A 44 1.66 1.60 8.31
N ARG A 45 0.58 2.37 8.56
CA ARG A 45 -0.38 2.76 7.53
C ARG A 45 0.27 3.53 6.40
N ALA A 46 1.09 4.54 6.73
CA ALA A 46 1.81 5.34 5.74
C ALA A 46 2.77 4.47 4.92
N MET A 47 3.55 3.59 5.58
CA MET A 47 4.45 2.65 4.91
C MET A 47 3.70 1.73 3.94
N ILE A 48 2.61 1.11 4.39
CA ILE A 48 1.81 0.20 3.56
C ILE A 48 1.16 0.94 2.38
N ASP A 49 0.64 2.15 2.60
CA ASP A 49 0.07 2.96 1.52
C ASP A 49 1.11 3.29 0.44
N LEU A 50 2.34 3.67 0.86
CA LEU A 50 3.44 3.92 -0.06
C LEU A 50 3.82 2.66 -0.84
N LEU A 51 3.93 1.49 -0.20
CA LEU A 51 4.20 0.23 -0.90
C LEU A 51 3.13 -0.08 -1.94
N VAL A 52 1.84 0.07 -1.57
CA VAL A 52 0.70 -0.17 -2.48
C VAL A 52 0.77 0.77 -3.68
N ARG A 53 1.01 2.07 -3.46
CA ARG A 53 0.99 3.07 -4.55
C ARG A 53 2.26 3.11 -5.39
N ARG A 54 3.39 2.63 -4.87
CA ARG A 54 4.71 2.77 -5.53
C ARG A 54 5.26 1.47 -6.07
N ILE A 55 5.01 0.34 -5.40
CA ILE A 55 5.62 -0.96 -5.73
C ILE A 55 4.58 -1.97 -6.24
N PHE A 56 3.37 -1.95 -5.71
CA PHE A 56 2.27 -2.84 -6.14
C PHE A 56 1.44 -2.27 -7.30
N VAL A 57 2.09 -1.45 -8.14
CA VAL A 57 1.57 -0.93 -9.41
C VAL A 57 2.47 -1.39 -10.54
N PHE A 58 1.91 -1.65 -11.71
CA PHE A 58 2.69 -2.22 -12.80
C PHE A 58 3.71 -1.22 -13.40
N GLU A 59 3.53 0.08 -13.21
CA GLU A 59 4.51 1.11 -13.56
C GLU A 59 5.79 1.01 -12.73
N ALA A 60 5.74 0.33 -11.57
CA ALA A 60 6.94 0.05 -10.80
C ALA A 60 7.99 -0.73 -11.63
N TRP A 61 7.53 -1.47 -12.66
CA TRP A 61 8.31 -2.28 -13.60
C TRP A 61 8.87 -1.50 -14.79
N GLN A 62 8.65 -0.18 -14.85
CA GLN A 62 9.33 0.66 -15.83
C GLN A 62 10.83 0.78 -15.56
N GLY A 63 11.58 1.26 -16.56
CA GLY A 63 13.03 1.43 -16.53
C GLY A 63 13.81 0.15 -16.86
N PHE A 64 13.14 -0.94 -17.23
CA PHE A 64 13.81 -2.16 -17.66
C PHE A 64 14.33 -2.02 -19.10
N SER A 65 13.47 -1.60 -20.02
CA SER A 65 13.79 -1.31 -21.42
C SER A 65 12.77 -0.32 -22.00
N VAL A 66 13.18 0.41 -23.05
CA VAL A 66 12.31 1.39 -23.74
C VAL A 66 11.02 0.73 -24.28
N ASP A 67 11.13 -0.50 -24.77
CA ASP A 67 9.96 -1.22 -25.29
C ASP A 67 9.00 -1.66 -24.17
N ALA A 68 9.53 -2.19 -23.05
CA ALA A 68 8.70 -2.52 -21.90
C ALA A 68 7.97 -1.28 -21.36
N ASP A 69 8.67 -0.15 -21.26
CA ASP A 69 8.10 1.12 -20.77
C ASP A 69 6.97 1.63 -21.68
N ARG A 70 7.16 1.56 -23.00
CA ARG A 70 6.14 1.91 -23.99
C ARG A 70 4.92 1.01 -23.86
N GLN A 71 5.11 -0.31 -23.79
CA GLN A 71 4.00 -1.26 -23.67
C GLN A 71 3.23 -1.08 -22.35
N ILE A 72 3.92 -0.87 -21.24
CA ILE A 72 3.30 -0.56 -19.94
C ILE A 72 2.46 0.72 -20.04
N GLY A 73 2.98 1.77 -20.67
CA GLY A 73 2.26 3.03 -20.87
C GLY A 73 1.02 2.89 -21.75
N GLU A 74 1.09 2.06 -22.80
CA GLU A 74 -0.07 1.73 -23.65
C GLU A 74 -1.14 0.97 -22.87
N ILE A 75 -0.75 -0.04 -22.10
CA ILE A 75 -1.68 -0.83 -21.28
C ILE A 75 -2.35 0.05 -20.21
N ARG A 76 -1.62 0.96 -19.56
CA ARG A 76 -2.21 1.93 -18.62
C ARG A 76 -3.33 2.72 -19.27
N ARG A 77 -3.05 3.33 -20.44
CA ARG A 77 -4.05 4.11 -21.17
C ARG A 77 -5.25 3.25 -21.58
N GLU A 78 -5.02 2.01 -22.00
CA GLU A 78 -6.09 1.09 -22.35
C GLU A 78 -6.98 0.80 -21.13
N MET A 79 -6.38 0.42 -20.00
CA MET A 79 -7.08 0.14 -18.74
C MET A 79 -7.89 1.33 -18.23
N ASP A 80 -7.34 2.55 -18.29
CA ASP A 80 -8.02 3.76 -17.82
C ASP A 80 -9.25 4.13 -18.69
N ASN A 81 -9.29 3.63 -19.94
CA ASN A 81 -10.40 3.86 -20.87
C ASN A 81 -11.35 2.67 -20.99
N LEU A 82 -11.15 1.59 -20.22
CA LEU A 82 -12.05 0.44 -20.25
C LEU A 82 -13.43 0.80 -19.68
N PRO A 83 -14.52 0.54 -20.42
CA PRO A 83 -15.87 0.69 -19.88
C PRO A 83 -16.10 -0.25 -18.69
N ALA A 84 -16.90 0.21 -17.73
CA ALA A 84 -17.31 -0.62 -16.59
C ALA A 84 -17.96 -1.92 -17.07
N GLY A 85 -17.60 -3.05 -16.43
CA GLY A 85 -18.16 -4.37 -16.75
C GLY A 85 -17.42 -5.17 -17.83
N GLN A 86 -16.36 -4.64 -18.45
CA GLN A 86 -15.57 -5.37 -19.45
C GLN A 86 -14.44 -6.22 -18.83
N GLY A 87 -14.80 -7.21 -18.02
CA GLY A 87 -13.84 -8.11 -17.36
C GLY A 87 -12.89 -8.83 -18.32
N GLY A 88 -13.37 -9.23 -19.50
CA GLY A 88 -12.53 -9.88 -20.52
C GLY A 88 -11.45 -8.97 -21.10
N ALA A 89 -11.77 -7.70 -21.37
CA ALA A 89 -10.81 -6.73 -21.88
C ALA A 89 -9.74 -6.37 -20.81
N LEU A 90 -10.17 -6.28 -19.55
CA LEU A 90 -9.25 -6.13 -18.42
C LEU A 90 -8.29 -7.33 -18.32
N GLN A 91 -8.77 -8.56 -18.50
CA GLN A 91 -7.92 -9.75 -18.46
C GLN A 91 -6.86 -9.75 -19.57
N VAL A 92 -7.19 -9.26 -20.78
CA VAL A 92 -6.20 -9.11 -21.87
C VAL A 92 -5.06 -8.16 -21.45
N CYS A 93 -5.39 -7.04 -20.78
CA CYS A 93 -4.39 -6.12 -20.25
C CYS A 93 -3.51 -6.81 -19.19
N ILE A 94 -4.11 -7.55 -18.26
CA ILE A 94 -3.41 -8.28 -17.20
C ILE A 94 -2.46 -9.34 -17.77
N ASP A 95 -2.90 -10.09 -18.78
CA ASP A 95 -2.08 -11.11 -19.44
C ASP A 95 -0.86 -10.50 -20.14
N ARG A 96 -1.03 -9.32 -20.77
CA ARG A 96 0.08 -8.57 -21.38
C ARG A 96 1.07 -8.07 -20.34
N ILE A 97 0.60 -7.53 -19.20
CA ILE A 97 1.46 -7.14 -18.08
C ILE A 97 2.24 -8.36 -17.57
N ALA A 98 1.57 -9.50 -17.39
CA ALA A 98 2.24 -10.73 -16.96
C ALA A 98 3.32 -11.18 -17.95
N ALA A 99 3.08 -11.06 -19.26
CA ALA A 99 4.08 -11.38 -20.28
C ALA A 99 5.29 -10.44 -20.20
N ILE A 100 5.08 -9.13 -20.04
CA ILE A 100 6.15 -8.13 -19.90
C ILE A 100 6.99 -8.43 -18.65
N VAL A 101 6.35 -8.63 -17.51
CA VAL A 101 7.02 -8.89 -16.24
C VAL A 101 7.81 -10.21 -16.29
N ASN A 102 7.24 -11.28 -16.85
CA ASN A 102 7.96 -12.54 -17.06
C ASN A 102 9.16 -12.37 -18.00
N SER A 103 9.04 -11.57 -19.06
CA SER A 103 10.17 -11.25 -19.96
C SER A 103 11.29 -10.53 -19.21
N CYS A 104 10.95 -9.57 -18.35
CA CYS A 104 11.93 -8.87 -17.52
C CYS A 104 12.65 -9.82 -16.55
N ILE A 105 11.90 -10.69 -15.86
CA ILE A 105 12.43 -11.65 -14.86
C ILE A 105 13.37 -12.66 -15.50
N ASN A 106 13.04 -13.15 -16.70
CA ASN A 106 13.83 -14.19 -17.38
C ASN A 106 15.03 -13.66 -18.17
N HIS A 107 15.27 -12.35 -18.16
CA HIS A 107 16.39 -11.76 -18.88
C HIS A 107 17.65 -11.71 -18.02
N ASP A 108 18.81 -11.95 -18.62
CA ASP A 108 20.15 -11.92 -17.99
C ASP A 108 20.45 -10.68 -17.13
N ARG A 109 19.88 -9.51 -17.44
CA ARG A 109 20.09 -8.25 -16.70
C ARG A 109 19.11 -8.04 -15.54
N TYR A 110 18.23 -9.00 -15.27
CA TYR A 110 17.16 -8.87 -14.28
C TYR A 110 17.71 -8.53 -12.90
N GLU A 111 18.75 -9.23 -12.43
CA GLU A 111 19.29 -9.01 -11.08
C GLU A 111 19.84 -7.59 -10.90
N ALA A 112 20.56 -7.06 -11.90
CA ALA A 112 21.06 -5.69 -11.88
C ALA A 112 19.90 -4.67 -11.86
N TYR A 113 18.88 -4.89 -12.70
CA TYR A 113 17.67 -4.08 -12.70
C TYR A 113 16.94 -4.12 -11.35
N ARG A 114 16.71 -5.32 -10.82
CA ARG A 114 16.04 -5.57 -9.53
C ARG A 114 16.75 -4.81 -8.41
N ASN A 115 18.08 -4.92 -8.31
CA ASN A 115 18.86 -4.23 -7.28
C ASN A 115 18.75 -2.71 -7.40
N HIS A 116 18.83 -2.17 -8.63
CA HIS A 116 18.62 -0.74 -8.87
C HIS A 116 17.21 -0.27 -8.48
N ARG A 117 16.16 -1.07 -8.76
CA ARG A 117 14.79 -0.74 -8.32
C ARG A 117 14.64 -0.76 -6.81
N ILE A 118 15.23 -1.75 -6.13
CA ILE A 118 15.24 -1.82 -4.67
C ILE A 118 15.91 -0.58 -4.07
N GLU A 119 17.07 -0.19 -4.58
CA GLU A 119 17.79 1.00 -4.12
C GLU A 119 16.99 2.28 -4.35
N TYR A 120 16.36 2.41 -5.51
CA TYR A 120 15.49 3.54 -5.84
C TYR A 120 14.31 3.66 -4.85
N PHE A 121 13.57 2.58 -4.61
CA PHE A 121 12.43 2.60 -3.69
C PHE A 121 12.85 2.73 -2.22
N GLN A 122 13.98 2.14 -1.84
CA GLN A 122 14.55 2.32 -0.51
C GLN A 122 14.88 3.80 -0.26
N ALA A 123 15.53 4.47 -1.21
CA ALA A 123 15.86 5.89 -1.11
C ALA A 123 14.59 6.75 -1.01
N GLU A 124 13.60 6.51 -1.87
CA GLU A 124 12.31 7.23 -1.87
C GLU A 124 11.57 7.06 -0.53
N LEU A 125 11.46 5.82 -0.04
CA LEU A 125 10.80 5.55 1.24
C LEU A 125 11.56 6.13 2.43
N ARG A 126 12.90 6.09 2.41
CA ARG A 126 13.74 6.68 3.46
C ARG A 126 13.51 8.18 3.55
N GLU A 127 13.48 8.87 2.41
CA GLU A 127 13.22 10.31 2.34
C GLU A 127 11.84 10.67 2.90
N MET A 128 10.81 9.89 2.53
CA MET A 128 9.43 10.11 2.98
C MET A 128 9.22 9.77 4.47
N LEU A 129 9.79 8.67 4.96
CA LEU A 129 9.54 8.17 6.31
C LEU A 129 10.51 8.73 7.36
N GLY A 130 11.69 9.20 6.94
CA GLY A 130 12.74 9.71 7.83
C GLY A 130 12.23 10.73 8.86
N PRO A 131 11.39 11.72 8.50
CA PRO A 131 10.86 12.69 9.46
C PRO A 131 9.94 12.10 10.54
N LEU A 132 9.46 10.86 10.37
CA LEU A 132 8.64 10.15 11.37
C LEU A 132 9.47 9.34 12.37
N LEU A 133 10.77 9.19 12.14
CA LEU A 133 11.67 8.51 13.07
C LEU A 133 11.89 9.40 14.29
N LEU A 134 11.84 8.79 15.47
CA LEU A 134 12.37 9.41 16.68
C LEU A 134 13.90 9.38 16.61
N ALA A 135 14.54 10.35 17.24
CA ALA A 135 15.98 10.28 17.46
C ALA A 135 16.31 9.13 18.43
N GLU A 136 17.49 8.53 18.31
CA GLU A 136 17.89 7.37 19.10
C GLU A 136 17.87 7.65 20.62
N ASP A 137 18.28 8.86 21.02
CA ASP A 137 18.21 9.36 22.41
C ASP A 137 16.77 9.52 22.93
N GLN A 138 15.78 9.57 22.03
CA GLN A 138 14.35 9.61 22.32
C GLN A 138 13.68 8.22 22.20
N GLY A 139 14.48 7.15 22.14
CA GLY A 139 14.01 5.78 21.95
C GLY A 139 13.68 5.41 20.51
N GLY A 140 14.20 6.17 19.54
CA GLY A 140 14.19 5.84 18.12
C GLY A 140 15.13 4.68 17.77
N PRO A 141 15.01 4.11 16.55
CA PRO A 141 15.86 3.01 16.13
C PRO A 141 17.27 3.51 15.78
N ASN A 142 18.25 2.60 15.83
CA ASN A 142 19.52 2.82 15.16
C ASN A 142 19.28 3.02 13.65
N LEU A 143 19.85 4.08 13.07
CA LEU A 143 19.55 4.47 11.69
C LEU A 143 20.11 3.48 10.65
N GLU A 144 21.25 2.84 10.92
CA GLU A 144 21.83 1.84 10.02
C GLU A 144 20.97 0.56 10.02
N GLU A 145 20.54 0.10 11.20
CA GLU A 145 19.64 -1.04 11.33
C GLU A 145 18.28 -0.77 10.68
N ALA A 146 17.73 0.44 10.89
CA ALA A 146 16.49 0.87 10.25
C ALA A 146 16.60 0.88 8.73
N ASP A 147 17.75 1.31 8.20
CA ASP A 147 17.99 1.32 6.75
C ASP A 147 18.08 -0.09 6.16
N VAL A 148 18.78 -1.01 6.84
CA VAL A 148 18.83 -2.43 6.46
C VAL A 148 17.44 -3.05 6.50
N ALA A 149 16.64 -2.76 7.54
CA ALA A 149 15.27 -3.23 7.65
C ALA A 149 14.38 -2.68 6.52
N LEU A 150 14.56 -1.40 6.16
CA LEU A 150 13.86 -0.77 5.06
C LEU A 150 14.19 -1.44 3.71
N ARG A 151 15.48 -1.73 3.46
CA ARG A 151 15.90 -2.48 2.27
C ARG A 151 15.22 -3.85 2.21
N ASN A 152 15.26 -4.60 3.31
CA ASN A 152 14.64 -5.93 3.40
C ASN A 152 13.13 -5.88 3.13
N MET A 153 12.45 -4.84 3.60
CA MET A 153 11.03 -4.62 3.32
C MET A 153 10.78 -4.37 1.83
N VAL A 154 11.58 -3.51 1.19
CA VAL A 154 11.48 -3.22 -0.25
C VAL A 154 11.77 -4.48 -1.09
N GLU A 155 12.77 -5.28 -0.70
CA GLU A 155 13.09 -6.55 -1.37
C GLU A 155 11.91 -7.53 -1.34
N LYS A 156 11.26 -7.66 -0.18
CA LYS A 156 10.05 -8.48 -0.03
C LYS A 156 8.88 -7.92 -0.83
N ALA A 157 8.67 -6.61 -0.81
CA ALA A 157 7.63 -5.95 -1.58
C ALA A 157 7.85 -6.15 -3.09
N TRP A 158 9.08 -6.01 -3.59
CA TRP A 158 9.41 -6.26 -4.99
C TRP A 158 9.14 -7.72 -5.38
N ALA A 159 9.52 -8.68 -4.53
CA ALA A 159 9.23 -10.09 -4.76
C ALA A 159 7.72 -10.39 -4.77
N ILE A 160 6.93 -9.72 -3.92
CA ILE A 160 5.46 -9.81 -3.94
C ILE A 160 4.91 -9.20 -5.23
N SER A 161 5.39 -8.02 -5.64
CA SER A 161 5.02 -7.36 -6.90
C SER A 161 5.24 -8.29 -8.11
N ALA A 162 6.40 -8.96 -8.17
CA ALA A 162 6.70 -9.95 -9.21
C ALA A 162 5.68 -11.09 -9.23
N LYS A 163 5.34 -11.65 -8.07
CA LYS A 163 4.33 -12.71 -7.96
C LYS A 163 2.94 -12.22 -8.35
N MET A 164 2.55 -11.03 -7.92
CA MET A 164 1.25 -10.44 -8.24
C MET A 164 1.10 -10.31 -9.75
N PHE A 165 2.06 -9.66 -10.42
CA PHE A 165 1.96 -9.38 -11.85
C PHE A 165 2.23 -10.58 -12.74
N THR A 166 2.89 -11.64 -12.26
CA THR A 166 3.01 -12.91 -13.01
C THR A 166 1.83 -13.87 -12.79
N SER A 167 1.05 -13.69 -11.72
CA SER A 167 -0.10 -14.57 -11.40
C SER A 167 -1.30 -14.44 -12.33
N ARG A 168 -1.34 -13.39 -13.17
CA ARG A 168 -2.48 -13.04 -14.03
C ARG A 168 -3.80 -12.79 -13.28
N CYS A 169 -3.72 -12.53 -11.98
CA CYS A 169 -4.87 -12.17 -11.15
C CYS A 169 -4.94 -10.65 -10.95
N THR A 170 -6.15 -10.14 -10.71
CA THR A 170 -6.36 -8.76 -10.27
C THR A 170 -6.32 -8.69 -8.75
N PHE A 171 -5.52 -7.79 -8.20
CA PHE A 171 -5.49 -7.51 -6.77
C PHE A 171 -6.12 -6.15 -6.49
N ASP A 172 -7.08 -6.09 -5.56
CA ASP A 172 -7.69 -4.86 -5.08
C ASP A 172 -7.26 -4.61 -3.63
N PHE A 173 -6.68 -3.44 -3.39
CA PHE A 173 -6.22 -2.98 -2.09
C PHE A 173 -7.15 -1.86 -1.62
N ARG A 174 -8.14 -2.23 -0.82
CA ARG A 174 -9.15 -1.28 -0.36
C ARG A 174 -8.90 -0.91 1.09
N PHE A 175 -8.59 0.36 1.33
CA PHE A 175 -8.58 0.92 2.66
C PHE A 175 -9.99 1.43 2.98
N PRO A 176 -10.66 0.91 4.03
CA PRO A 176 -11.92 1.49 4.48
C PRO A 176 -11.79 2.98 4.80
N ASP A 177 -12.89 3.71 4.65
CA ASP A 177 -12.92 5.13 4.96
C ASP A 177 -12.82 5.38 6.47
N ALA A 178 -12.12 6.45 6.86
CA ALA A 178 -12.21 6.97 8.21
C ALA A 178 -13.67 7.43 8.49
N GLY A 179 -14.19 7.09 9.65
CA GLY A 179 -15.58 7.32 10.03
C GLY A 179 -16.57 6.25 9.51
N ALA A 180 -16.14 5.29 8.68
CA ALA A 180 -16.98 4.16 8.30
C ALA A 180 -17.34 3.30 9.52
N ARG A 181 -18.51 2.67 9.51
CA ARG A 181 -18.90 1.73 10.58
C ARG A 181 -17.97 0.52 10.60
N PHE A 182 -17.57 0.12 11.80
CA PHE A 182 -16.82 -1.12 12.00
C PHE A 182 -17.65 -2.33 11.54
N ASN A 183 -17.02 -3.22 10.78
CA ASN A 183 -17.65 -4.42 10.25
C ASN A 183 -16.73 -5.63 10.43
N THR A 184 -17.14 -6.59 11.25
CA THR A 184 -16.39 -7.82 11.57
C THR A 184 -16.10 -8.70 10.34
N GLN A 185 -16.86 -8.57 9.25
CA GLN A 185 -16.62 -9.33 8.02
C GLN A 185 -15.39 -8.83 7.28
N LEU A 186 -15.09 -7.53 7.36
CA LEU A 186 -14.05 -6.88 6.57
C LEU A 186 -12.91 -6.30 7.42
N MET A 187 -13.11 -6.17 8.73
CA MET A 187 -12.20 -5.44 9.61
C MET A 187 -11.85 -6.25 10.86
N VAL A 188 -10.67 -5.95 11.41
CA VAL A 188 -10.15 -6.43 12.70
C VAL A 188 -9.74 -5.20 13.50
N ALA A 189 -10.29 -5.04 14.71
CA ALA A 189 -9.95 -3.91 15.57
C ALA A 189 -8.59 -4.14 16.24
N VAL A 190 -7.67 -3.20 16.09
CA VAL A 190 -6.37 -3.15 16.80
C VAL A 190 -6.54 -2.47 18.15
N ALA A 191 -7.35 -1.41 18.18
CA ALA A 191 -7.72 -0.68 19.38
C ALA A 191 -9.13 -0.10 19.20
N PRO A 192 -9.91 0.07 20.27
CA PRO A 192 -9.62 -0.35 21.65
C PRO A 192 -9.72 -1.87 21.84
N ASN A 193 -9.25 -2.38 22.99
CA ASN A 193 -9.39 -3.79 23.36
C ASN A 193 -10.84 -4.09 23.83
N ILE A 194 -11.77 -4.08 22.88
CA ILE A 194 -13.18 -4.38 23.07
C ILE A 194 -13.55 -5.50 22.09
N ASP A 195 -14.46 -6.39 22.51
CA ASP A 195 -14.95 -7.46 21.64
C ASP A 195 -15.51 -6.90 20.32
N SER A 196 -15.16 -7.55 19.21
CA SER A 196 -15.48 -7.07 17.88
C SER A 196 -16.99 -7.08 17.58
N HIS A 197 -17.77 -7.97 18.19
CA HIS A 197 -19.23 -7.95 18.04
C HIS A 197 -19.86 -6.79 18.80
N ILE A 198 -19.29 -6.41 19.95
CA ILE A 198 -19.73 -5.21 20.69
C ILE A 198 -19.44 -3.96 19.85
N LEU A 199 -18.23 -3.83 19.30
CA LEU A 199 -17.87 -2.70 18.43
C LEU A 199 -18.87 -2.55 17.27
N GLN A 200 -19.24 -3.65 16.62
CA GLN A 200 -20.20 -3.63 15.53
C GLN A 200 -21.64 -3.33 16.00
N ALA A 201 -22.09 -3.96 17.09
CA ALA A 201 -23.44 -3.80 17.63
C ALA A 201 -23.70 -2.38 18.13
N GLU A 202 -22.69 -1.75 18.73
CA GLU A 202 -22.75 -0.35 19.19
C GLU A 202 -22.40 0.67 18.09
N HIS A 203 -22.22 0.22 16.84
CA HIS A 203 -21.95 1.08 15.68
C HIS A 203 -20.69 1.94 15.81
N TRP A 204 -19.64 1.41 16.43
CA TRP A 204 -18.33 2.07 16.46
C TRP A 204 -17.83 2.32 15.03
N ARG A 205 -17.00 3.34 14.89
CA ARG A 205 -16.48 3.80 13.60
C ARG A 205 -14.98 3.64 13.52
N VAL A 206 -14.47 3.54 12.30
CA VAL A 206 -13.04 3.56 12.01
C VAL A 206 -12.50 4.96 12.32
N GLN A 207 -11.45 5.04 13.12
CA GLN A 207 -10.67 6.26 13.35
C GLN A 207 -9.46 6.31 12.40
N LEU A 208 -8.75 5.20 12.29
CA LEU A 208 -7.60 5.02 11.40
C LEU A 208 -7.64 3.61 10.82
N VAL A 209 -7.49 3.48 9.50
CA VAL A 209 -7.17 2.19 8.89
C VAL A 209 -5.66 2.00 8.92
N VAL A 210 -5.20 0.81 9.31
CA VAL A 210 -3.79 0.44 9.40
C VAL A 210 -3.36 -0.37 8.17
N THR A 211 -4.11 -1.41 7.83
CA THR A 211 -3.87 -2.26 6.65
C THR A 211 -5.11 -2.30 5.76
N PRO A 212 -4.97 -2.54 4.44
CA PRO A 212 -6.12 -2.64 3.57
C PRO A 212 -6.84 -3.98 3.75
N VAL A 213 -8.08 -4.04 3.27
CA VAL A 213 -8.68 -5.28 2.79
C VAL A 213 -8.02 -5.61 1.46
N ILE A 214 -7.55 -6.84 1.29
CA ILE A 214 -6.99 -7.29 0.02
C ILE A 214 -7.89 -8.39 -0.52
N THR A 215 -8.42 -8.17 -1.72
CA THR A 215 -9.13 -9.20 -2.47
C THR A 215 -8.37 -9.52 -3.74
N VAL A 216 -8.36 -10.80 -4.11
CA VAL A 216 -7.86 -11.26 -5.39
C VAL A 216 -9.03 -11.75 -6.23
N ARG A 217 -9.02 -11.35 -7.50
CA ARG A 217 -9.99 -11.76 -8.49
C ARG A 217 -9.25 -12.45 -9.62
N ASN A 218 -9.71 -13.65 -9.94
CA ASN A 218 -9.26 -14.38 -11.11
C ASN A 218 -10.41 -14.47 -12.12
N ASP A 219 -10.20 -13.86 -13.28
CA ASP A 219 -11.13 -13.85 -14.41
C ASP A 219 -10.77 -14.90 -15.48
N THR A 220 -9.76 -15.75 -15.24
CA THR A 220 -9.42 -16.86 -16.14
C THR A 220 -10.43 -18.01 -15.96
N GLY A 221 -11.29 -18.23 -16.96
CA GLY A 221 -12.22 -19.38 -17.01
C GLY A 221 -13.68 -18.98 -17.27
N ALA A 222 -14.60 -19.95 -17.11
CA ALA A 222 -16.03 -19.73 -17.35
C ALA A 222 -16.75 -18.95 -16.21
N SER A 223 -16.11 -18.80 -15.05
CA SER A 223 -16.66 -18.13 -13.88
C SER A 223 -15.63 -17.24 -13.19
N ILE A 224 -16.05 -16.07 -12.73
CA ILE A 224 -15.24 -15.15 -11.92
C ILE A 224 -15.07 -15.75 -10.52
N SER A 225 -13.83 -15.89 -10.06
CA SER A 225 -13.54 -16.26 -8.67
C SER A 225 -12.96 -15.07 -7.92
N VAL A 226 -13.51 -14.78 -6.74
CA VAL A 226 -13.05 -13.70 -5.86
C VAL A 226 -12.75 -14.30 -4.49
N ALA A 227 -11.55 -14.06 -3.98
CA ALA A 227 -11.14 -14.48 -2.65
C ALA A 227 -10.68 -13.28 -1.82
N SER A 228 -11.09 -13.25 -0.54
CA SER A 228 -10.54 -12.32 0.44
C SER A 228 -9.24 -12.90 0.99
N ILE A 229 -8.14 -12.16 0.85
CA ILE A 229 -6.82 -12.55 1.36
C ILE A 229 -6.66 -12.07 2.80
N THR A 230 -7.04 -10.82 3.08
CA THR A 230 -6.95 -10.25 4.42
C THR A 230 -8.06 -9.26 4.69
N LYS A 231 -8.45 -9.17 5.97
CA LYS A 231 -9.25 -8.07 6.52
C LYS A 231 -8.37 -6.86 6.77
N ALA A 232 -9.00 -5.69 6.86
CA ALA A 232 -8.34 -4.45 7.26
C ALA A 232 -8.14 -4.41 8.77
N HIS A 233 -6.93 -4.10 9.24
CA HIS A 233 -6.70 -3.74 10.62
C HIS A 233 -7.06 -2.27 10.83
N VAL A 234 -7.83 -1.95 11.88
CA VAL A 234 -8.35 -0.60 12.12
C VAL A 234 -8.26 -0.21 13.59
N ILE A 235 -8.03 1.07 13.86
CA ILE A 235 -8.32 1.70 15.16
C ILE A 235 -9.75 2.22 15.10
N CYS A 236 -10.53 1.97 16.15
CA CYS A 236 -11.94 2.37 16.25
C CYS A 236 -12.15 3.49 17.27
N MET A 237 -13.18 4.28 17.02
CA MET A 237 -13.71 5.32 17.91
C MET A 237 -15.24 5.17 18.02
N LYS A 238 -15.81 5.64 19.12
CA LYS A 238 -17.26 5.63 19.33
C LYS A 238 -17.91 6.86 18.70
#